data_AF-A0A3S1ZEP5-F1
#
_entry.id   AF-A0A3S1ZEP5-F1
#
_cell.length_a   1.000
_cell.length_b   1.000
_cell.length_c   1.000
_cell.angle_alpha   90.00
_cell.angle_beta   90.00
_cell.angle_gamma   90.00
#
_symmetry.space_group_name_H-M   'P 1'
#
loop_
_entity.id
_entity.type
_entity.pdbx_description
1 polymer ?
#
loop_
_entity_poly.entity_id
_entity_poly.type
_entity_poly.pdbx_seq_one_letter_code
_entity_poly.pdbx_strand_id
1 'polypeptide(L)'
;MRHFLLGLTVCLYCTTLLRAEAWQPFGVRQLGFTLDIPPGFVLTQHSDQGAAFLGPREASLVVWGGRLGKASFRAEIEHRMIEDKKSGWRLTYRRITSRWASYSGVKNGEIRYVRAIT
;
A
#
# COMPACT_ATOMS: atom_id res chain seq x y z
N MET A 1 -11.83 -17.55 -47.51
CA MET A 1 -12.26 -18.14 -46.22
C MET A 1 -11.10 -18.63 -45.34
N ARG A 2 -10.09 -19.34 -45.88
CA ARG A 2 -8.92 -19.84 -45.11
C ARG A 2 -8.09 -18.74 -44.40
N HIS A 3 -7.90 -17.58 -45.04
CA HIS A 3 -7.18 -16.43 -44.44
C HIS A 3 -7.97 -15.73 -43.32
N PHE A 4 -9.30 -15.76 -43.39
CA PHE A 4 -10.19 -15.18 -42.38
C PHE A 4 -10.22 -16.04 -41.11
N LEU A 5 -10.25 -17.37 -41.29
CA LEU A 5 -10.09 -18.33 -40.20
C LEU A 5 -8.73 -18.21 -39.52
N LEU A 6 -7.62 -18.10 -40.28
CA LEU A 6 -6.29 -17.88 -39.69
C LEU A 6 -6.18 -16.58 -38.88
N GLY A 7 -6.77 -15.48 -39.37
CA GLY A 7 -6.77 -14.20 -38.66
C GLY A 7 -7.56 -14.25 -37.35
N LEU A 8 -8.73 -14.92 -37.36
CA LEU A 8 -9.54 -15.11 -36.15
C LEU A 8 -8.81 -15.95 -35.10
N THR A 9 -8.09 -16.99 -35.53
CA THR A 9 -7.30 -17.85 -34.64
C THR A 9 -6.14 -17.08 -34.00
N VAL A 10 -5.40 -16.27 -34.77
CA VAL A 10 -4.28 -15.45 -34.23
C VAL A 10 -4.77 -14.38 -33.24
N CYS A 11 -5.92 -13.74 -33.48
CA CYS A 11 -6.52 -12.80 -32.53
C CYS A 11 -6.91 -13.46 -31.20
N LEU A 12 -7.46 -14.68 -31.22
CA LEU A 12 -7.86 -15.42 -30.01
C LEU A 12 -6.67 -15.88 -29.16
N TYR A 13 -5.52 -16.19 -29.77
CA TYR A 13 -4.30 -16.53 -29.03
C TYR A 13 -3.62 -15.30 -28.39
N CYS A 14 -3.84 -14.09 -28.92
CA CYS A 14 -3.23 -12.88 -28.37
C CYS A 14 -3.89 -12.44 -27.05
N THR A 15 -5.18 -12.75 -26.85
CA THR A 15 -5.92 -12.38 -25.64
C THR A 15 -5.62 -13.25 -24.41
N THR A 16 -5.00 -14.43 -24.57
CA THR A 16 -4.73 -15.35 -23.45
C THR A 16 -3.44 -15.00 -22.68
N LEU A 17 -2.58 -14.14 -23.23
CA LEU A 17 -1.31 -13.74 -22.61
C LEU A 17 -1.43 -12.52 -21.68
N LEU A 18 -2.56 -11.81 -21.70
CA LEU A 18 -2.86 -10.73 -20.76
C LEU A 18 -3.46 -11.31 -19.47
N ARG A 19 -2.64 -12.02 -18.69
CA ARG A 19 -3.02 -12.35 -17.32
C ARG A 19 -2.69 -11.16 -16.43
N ALA A 20 -3.71 -10.58 -15.78
CA ALA A 20 -3.46 -9.61 -14.71
C ALA A 20 -2.56 -10.27 -13.65
N GLU A 21 -1.45 -9.63 -13.30
CA GLU A 21 -0.64 -10.12 -12.19
C GLU A 21 -1.49 -10.15 -10.92
N ALA A 22 -1.40 -11.26 -10.20
CA ALA A 22 -2.19 -11.46 -9.00
C ALA A 22 -1.63 -10.62 -7.85
N TRP A 23 -2.52 -9.91 -7.16
CA TRP A 23 -2.16 -9.26 -5.91
C TRP A 23 -1.78 -10.32 -4.88
N GLN A 24 -0.79 -10.02 -4.05
CA GLN A 24 -0.24 -10.97 -3.08
C GLN A 24 -0.74 -10.64 -1.68
N PRO A 25 -1.39 -11.57 -0.95
CA PRO A 25 -1.81 -11.29 0.41
C PRO A 25 -0.60 -11.17 1.34
N PHE A 26 -0.60 -10.15 2.19
CA PHE A 26 0.36 -9.95 3.28
C PHE A 26 -0.39 -9.60 4.56
N GLY A 27 0.07 -10.13 5.70
CA GLY A 27 -0.56 -9.83 6.98
C GLY A 27 0.19 -10.44 8.15
N VAL A 28 0.04 -9.83 9.32
CA VAL A 28 0.55 -10.37 10.58
C VAL A 28 -0.63 -10.81 11.42
N ARG A 29 -0.85 -12.13 11.50
CA ARG A 29 -2.01 -12.73 12.18
C ARG A 29 -2.11 -12.29 13.65
N GLN A 30 -0.99 -12.25 14.36
CA GLN A 30 -0.93 -11.84 15.78
C GLN A 30 -1.36 -10.39 16.01
N LEU A 31 -1.28 -9.56 14.97
CA LEU A 31 -1.67 -8.14 14.98
C LEU A 31 -3.02 -7.91 14.29
N GLY A 32 -3.65 -8.95 13.76
CA GLY A 32 -5.05 -8.90 13.29
C GLY A 32 -5.26 -8.18 11.97
N PHE A 33 -4.25 -8.06 11.09
CA PHE A 33 -4.41 -7.43 9.78
C PHE A 33 -3.94 -8.32 8.64
N THR A 34 -4.62 -8.18 7.50
CA THR A 34 -4.22 -8.68 6.18
C THR A 34 -4.59 -7.61 5.15
N LEU A 35 -3.78 -7.47 4.11
CA LEU A 35 -4.06 -6.67 2.93
C LEU A 35 -3.41 -7.30 1.71
N ASP A 36 -3.83 -6.87 0.53
CA ASP A 36 -3.24 -7.33 -0.71
C ASP A 36 -2.17 -6.32 -1.19
N ILE A 37 -0.99 -6.83 -1.49
CA ILE A 37 0.15 -6.10 -2.04
C ILE A 37 -0.01 -6.02 -3.56
N PRO A 38 0.02 -4.81 -4.16
CA PRO A 38 -0.12 -4.66 -5.60
C PRO A 38 1.01 -5.34 -6.37
N PRO A 39 0.76 -5.80 -7.60
CA PRO A 39 1.81 -6.31 -8.47
C PRO A 39 2.95 -5.31 -8.69
N GLY A 40 4.16 -5.84 -8.90
CA GLY A 40 5.38 -5.05 -9.08
C GLY A 40 6.02 -4.53 -7.78
N PHE A 41 5.37 -4.68 -6.62
CA PHE A 41 5.98 -4.40 -5.32
C PHE A 41 6.75 -5.61 -4.79
N VAL A 42 8.03 -5.42 -4.50
CA VAL A 42 8.95 -6.46 -4.03
C VAL A 42 9.28 -6.23 -2.56
N LEU A 43 9.24 -7.28 -1.74
CA LEU A 43 9.59 -7.23 -0.32
C LEU A 43 11.05 -6.81 -0.13
N THR A 44 11.29 -5.72 0.59
CA THR A 44 12.64 -5.22 0.90
C THR A 44 12.99 -5.32 2.39
N GLN A 45 11.98 -5.27 3.26
CA GLN A 45 12.16 -5.41 4.70
C GLN A 45 10.99 -6.18 5.30
N HIS A 46 11.29 -7.01 6.30
CA HIS A 46 10.29 -7.82 7.00
C HIS A 46 10.60 -7.86 8.50
N SER A 47 9.57 -7.88 9.32
CA SER A 47 9.62 -7.99 10.78
C SER A 47 8.40 -8.74 11.29
N ASP A 48 8.39 -9.05 12.59
CA ASP A 48 7.22 -9.58 13.29
C ASP A 48 6.04 -8.59 13.35
N GLN A 49 6.28 -7.32 13.05
CA GLN A 49 5.26 -6.27 13.08
C GLN A 49 4.78 -5.79 11.71
N GLY A 50 5.46 -6.18 10.62
CA GLY A 50 5.16 -5.64 9.31
C GLY A 50 6.27 -5.81 8.28
N ALA A 51 6.10 -5.16 7.14
CA ALA A 51 7.00 -5.22 5.99
C ALA A 51 7.06 -3.91 5.21
N ALA A 52 8.14 -3.73 4.48
CA ALA A 52 8.29 -2.70 3.46
C ALA A 52 8.48 -3.35 2.09
N PHE A 53 7.89 -2.72 1.08
CA PHE A 53 7.95 -3.14 -0.30
C PHE A 53 8.38 -1.96 -1.19
N LEU A 54 9.20 -2.26 -2.19
CA LEU A 54 9.60 -1.30 -3.22
C LEU A 54 8.91 -1.66 -4.53
N GLY A 55 8.21 -0.70 -5.10
CA GLY A 55 7.47 -0.83 -6.35
C GLY A 55 8.07 -0.02 -7.50
N PRO A 56 7.39 0.02 -8.65
CA PRO A 56 7.81 0.78 -9.82
C PRO A 56 8.00 2.28 -9.50
N ARG A 57 8.98 2.91 -10.18
CA ARG A 57 9.34 4.33 -9.97
C ARG A 57 9.68 4.66 -8.52
N GLU A 58 10.37 3.73 -7.85
CA GLU A 58 10.84 3.86 -6.46
C GLU A 58 9.71 4.09 -5.43
N ALA A 59 8.47 3.72 -5.78
CA ALA A 59 7.34 3.83 -4.87
C ALA A 59 7.53 2.91 -3.66
N SER A 60 7.44 3.45 -2.45
CA SER A 60 7.52 2.66 -1.22
C SER A 60 6.13 2.37 -0.65
N LEU A 61 5.87 1.11 -0.32
CA LEU A 61 4.71 0.67 0.44
C LEU A 61 5.19 0.07 1.76
N VAL A 62 4.82 0.69 2.88
CA VAL A 62 5.17 0.19 4.22
C VAL A 62 3.88 -0.15 4.97
N VAL A 63 3.82 -1.37 5.46
CA VAL A 63 2.69 -1.88 6.23
C VAL A 63 3.22 -2.40 7.56
N TRP A 64 2.61 -1.96 8.65
CA TRP A 64 2.94 -2.44 9.98
C TRP A 64 1.71 -2.37 10.87
N GLY A 65 1.71 -3.19 11.91
CA GLY A 65 0.71 -3.17 12.98
C GLY A 65 1.38 -2.98 14.33
N GLY A 66 0.58 -2.63 15.33
CA GLY A 66 1.05 -2.49 16.70
C GLY A 66 -0.12 -2.51 17.66
N ARG A 67 0.16 -2.88 18.92
CA ARG A 67 -0.82 -2.77 20.00
C ARG A 67 -0.83 -1.34 20.51
N LEU A 68 -1.99 -0.70 20.49
CA LEU A 68 -2.20 0.55 21.19
C LEU A 68 -2.06 0.26 22.69
N GLY A 69 -1.04 0.85 23.33
CA GLY A 69 -0.81 0.71 24.76
C GLY A 69 -1.85 1.51 25.58
N LYS A 70 -1.39 2.43 26.42
CA LYS A 70 -2.28 3.34 27.17
C LYS A 70 -2.79 4.52 26.32
N ALA A 71 -2.21 4.76 25.14
CA ALA A 71 -2.57 5.86 24.26
C ALA A 71 -3.84 5.52 23.46
N SER A 72 -4.69 6.54 23.23
CA SER A 72 -5.82 6.39 22.30
C SER A 72 -5.31 6.30 20.86
N PHE A 73 -6.10 5.67 19.98
CA PHE A 73 -5.81 5.63 18.54
C PHE A 73 -5.54 7.04 17.97
N ARG A 74 -6.37 8.02 18.34
CA ARG A 74 -6.20 9.41 17.92
C ARG A 74 -4.83 9.96 18.32
N ALA A 75 -4.42 9.75 19.58
CA ALA A 75 -3.14 10.24 20.08
C ALA A 75 -1.96 9.61 19.35
N GLU A 76 -2.02 8.31 19.04
CA GLU A 76 -1.00 7.62 18.25
C GLU A 76 -0.87 8.20 16.83
N ILE A 77 -1.99 8.47 16.16
CA ILE A 77 -1.98 9.08 14.82
C ILE A 77 -1.46 10.52 14.87
N GLU A 78 -1.88 11.31 15.85
CA GLU A 78 -1.43 12.69 16.01
C GLU A 78 0.07 12.75 16.29
N HIS A 79 0.60 11.84 17.11
CA HIS A 79 2.03 11.68 17.33
C HIS A 79 2.77 11.37 16.01
N ARG A 80 2.29 10.43 15.21
CA ARG A 80 2.91 10.11 13.89
C ARG A 80 2.89 11.30 12.94
N MET A 81 1.81 12.06 12.91
CA MET A 81 1.74 13.28 12.10
C MET A 81 2.76 14.34 12.55
N ILE A 82 3.06 14.42 13.85
CA ILE A 82 4.13 15.29 14.38
C ILE A 82 5.50 14.81 13.90
N GLU A 83 5.78 13.51 13.98
CA GLU A 83 7.05 12.94 13.51
C GLU A 83 7.23 13.10 11.99
N ASP A 84 6.17 12.94 11.20
CA ASP A 84 6.21 13.21 9.76
C ASP A 84 6.52 14.69 9.48
N LYS A 85 5.92 15.63 10.22
CA LYS A 85 6.24 17.06 10.10
C LYS A 85 7.69 17.37 10.47
N LYS A 86 8.20 16.79 11.57
CA LYS A 86 9.62 16.91 11.96
C LYS A 86 10.54 16.36 10.87
N SER A 87 10.11 15.32 10.17
CA SER A 87 10.82 14.72 9.02
C SER A 87 10.68 15.53 7.72
N GLY A 88 10.14 16.74 7.78
CA GLY A 88 10.02 17.68 6.66
C GLY A 88 8.77 17.52 5.79
N TRP A 89 7.81 16.66 6.17
CA TRP A 89 6.57 16.53 5.41
C TRP A 89 5.63 17.71 5.68
N ARG A 90 5.20 18.38 4.63
CA ARG A 90 4.08 19.33 4.70
C ARG A 90 2.77 18.58 4.53
N LEU A 91 2.04 18.39 5.62
CA LEU A 91 0.73 17.71 5.59
C LEU A 91 -0.32 18.60 4.91
N THR A 92 -1.03 18.05 3.92
CA THR A 92 -1.99 18.78 3.07
C THR A 92 -3.43 18.29 3.25
N TYR A 93 -3.63 17.08 3.78
CA TYR A 93 -4.94 16.54 4.10
C TYR A 93 -4.89 15.74 5.40
N ARG A 94 -5.97 15.80 6.20
CA ARG A 94 -6.14 14.98 7.40
C ARG A 94 -7.61 14.67 7.67
N ARG A 95 -7.89 13.44 8.08
CA ARG A 95 -9.16 13.02 8.67
C ARG A 95 -8.90 11.94 9.72
N ILE A 96 -9.34 12.19 10.95
CA ILE A 96 -9.06 11.32 12.11
C ILE A 96 -10.36 11.06 12.87
N THR A 97 -10.69 9.79 13.06
CA THR A 97 -11.81 9.32 13.87
C THR A 97 -11.31 8.47 15.04
N SER A 98 -12.20 7.87 15.81
CA SER A 98 -11.82 6.94 16.89
C SER A 98 -11.28 5.60 16.40
N ARG A 99 -11.58 5.19 15.15
CA ARG A 99 -11.25 3.84 14.64
C ARG A 99 -10.44 3.85 13.34
N TRP A 100 -10.37 4.98 12.65
CA TRP A 100 -9.60 5.09 11.43
C TRP A 100 -9.10 6.50 11.21
N ALA A 101 -7.98 6.59 10.49
CA ALA A 101 -7.41 7.85 10.07
C ALA A 101 -6.86 7.76 8.65
N SER A 102 -6.87 8.90 7.96
CA SER A 102 -6.18 9.09 6.71
C SER A 102 -5.59 10.48 6.66
N TYR A 103 -4.34 10.58 6.25
CA TYR A 103 -3.68 11.85 6.01
C TYR A 103 -2.69 11.73 4.87
N SER A 104 -2.36 12.86 4.26
CA SER A 104 -1.33 12.92 3.24
C SER A 104 -0.51 14.19 3.36
N GLY A 105 0.66 14.18 2.72
CA GLY A 105 1.56 15.30 2.69
C GLY A 105 2.51 15.22 1.50
N VAL A 106 3.26 16.31 1.33
CA VAL A 106 4.23 16.45 0.25
C VAL A 106 5.60 16.83 0.80
N LYS A 107 6.66 16.32 0.16
CA LYS A 107 8.07 16.66 0.45
C LYS A 107 8.89 16.43 -0.81
N ASN A 108 9.65 17.43 -1.26
CA ASN A 108 10.58 17.30 -2.41
C ASN A 108 9.98 16.68 -3.67
N GLY A 109 8.71 16.99 -3.99
CA GLY A 109 8.02 16.42 -5.15
C GLY A 109 7.38 15.03 -4.90
N GLU A 110 7.62 14.42 -3.75
CA GLU A 110 7.00 13.16 -3.34
C GLU A 110 5.66 13.39 -2.63
N ILE A 111 4.79 12.39 -2.73
CA ILE A 111 3.53 12.32 -2.00
C ILE A 111 3.61 11.17 -1.00
N ARG A 112 3.27 11.45 0.26
CA ARG A 112 3.04 10.44 1.29
C ARG A 112 1.55 10.33 1.55
N TYR A 113 1.04 9.11 1.56
CA TYR A 113 -0.31 8.79 1.98
C TYR A 113 -0.26 7.76 3.10
N VAL A 114 -1.02 8.01 4.17
CA VAL A 114 -1.12 7.11 5.31
C VAL A 114 -2.58 6.76 5.58
N ARG A 115 -2.84 5.47 5.78
CA ARG A 115 -4.12 4.92 6.22
C ARG A 115 -3.86 4.09 7.48
N ALA A 116 -4.65 4.32 8.52
CA ALA A 116 -4.60 3.55 9.75
C ALA A 116 -6.01 3.15 10.19
N ILE A 117 -6.14 1.95 10.76
CA ILE A 117 -7.41 1.35 11.18
C ILE A 117 -7.23 0.57 12.50
N THR A 118 -8.31 0.45 13.29
CA THR A 118 -8.40 -0.36 14.53
C THR A 118 -9.82 -0.91 14.73
#